data_AF-A0A7S0UHI6-F1
#
_entry.id   AF-A0A7S0UHI6-F1
#
_cell.length_a   1.000
_cell.length_b   1.000
_cell.length_c   1.000
_cell.angle_alpha   90.00
_cell.angle_beta   90.00
_cell.angle_gamma   90.00
#
_symmetry.space_group_name_H-M   'P 1'
#
loop_
_entity.id
_entity.type
_entity.pdbx_description
1 polymer ?
#
loop_
_entity_poly.entity_id
_entity_poly.type
_entity_poly.pdbx_seq_one_letter_code
_entity_poly.pdbx_strand_id
1 'polypeptide(L)'
;AAPQFAAVAATRRFASVVVQKDVIEYEFPRENPADGLSYELNWSLCRFGVVPQGKSFRNLKAAELSKAGGSLKKDAPKSVAWSKELETEFKTALGAEKATRYVQDCALGALAANEVPVRMITDSPAAALAFHTLCSRTKALPTPEVELGLSVLHISSLGSHGSEIMVNPKTKQIFMIGSFNAGALVEKLAEVSTDSFLERGVLPL
;
A
#
# COMPACT_ATOMS: atom_id res chain seq x y z
N ALA A 1 -35.32 -67.10 -52.72
CA ALA A 1 -34.11 -66.32 -52.42
C ALA A 1 -34.52 -65.12 -51.58
N ALA A 2 -34.08 -65.09 -50.31
CA ALA A 2 -34.28 -63.99 -49.37
C ALA A 2 -32.98 -63.84 -48.56
N PRO A 3 -32.47 -62.62 -48.33
CA PRO A 3 -31.15 -62.43 -47.74
C PRO A 3 -31.19 -62.55 -46.22
N GLN A 4 -30.19 -63.23 -45.65
CA GLN A 4 -29.90 -63.22 -44.22
C GLN A 4 -29.25 -61.89 -43.83
N PHE A 5 -29.89 -61.11 -42.95
CA PHE A 5 -29.29 -59.93 -42.34
C PHE A 5 -28.55 -60.36 -41.07
N ALA A 6 -27.22 -60.36 -41.11
CA ALA A 6 -26.37 -60.49 -39.93
C ALA A 6 -26.19 -59.11 -39.28
N ALA A 7 -26.63 -58.96 -38.03
CA ALA A 7 -26.44 -57.73 -37.26
C ALA A 7 -25.00 -57.66 -36.72
N VAL A 8 -24.23 -56.67 -37.16
CA VAL A 8 -22.91 -56.36 -36.59
C VAL A 8 -23.12 -55.46 -35.36
N ALA A 9 -22.96 -56.03 -34.16
CA ALA A 9 -22.95 -55.28 -32.92
C ALA A 9 -21.63 -54.48 -32.82
N ALA A 10 -21.69 -53.19 -33.09
CA ALA A 10 -20.56 -52.28 -32.90
C ALA A 10 -20.41 -51.92 -31.41
N THR A 11 -19.50 -52.59 -30.71
CA THR A 11 -19.15 -52.27 -29.32
C THR A 11 -18.36 -50.95 -29.29
N ARG A 12 -19.01 -49.85 -28.88
CA ARG A 12 -18.31 -48.58 -28.62
C ARG A 12 -17.36 -48.75 -27.43
N ARG A 13 -16.06 -48.83 -27.69
CA ARG A 13 -15.04 -48.69 -26.67
C ARG A 13 -14.85 -47.20 -26.38
N PHE A 14 -15.31 -46.75 -25.22
CA PHE A 14 -14.92 -45.45 -24.69
C PHE A 14 -13.48 -45.55 -24.20
N ALA A 15 -12.56 -44.87 -24.88
CA ALA A 15 -11.22 -44.68 -24.35
C ALA A 15 -11.32 -43.69 -23.18
N SER A 16 -11.07 -44.14 -21.95
CA SER A 16 -10.89 -43.25 -20.81
C SER A 16 -9.52 -42.58 -20.94
N VAL A 17 -9.50 -41.31 -21.34
CA VAL A 17 -8.32 -40.47 -21.17
C VAL A 17 -8.22 -40.17 -19.67
N VAL A 18 -7.26 -40.81 -19.00
CA VAL A 18 -6.83 -40.39 -17.67
C VAL A 18 -6.08 -39.09 -17.87
N VAL A 19 -6.78 -37.97 -17.69
CA VAL A 19 -6.13 -36.67 -17.53
C VAL A 19 -5.40 -36.76 -16.19
N GLN A 20 -4.09 -37.00 -16.22
CA GLN A 20 -3.23 -36.67 -15.09
C GLN A 20 -3.34 -35.17 -14.90
N LYS A 21 -4.25 -34.75 -14.02
CA LYS A 21 -4.14 -33.45 -13.37
C LYS A 21 -2.93 -33.59 -12.47
N ASP A 22 -1.82 -32.97 -12.86
CA ASP A 22 -0.78 -32.61 -11.91
C ASP A 22 -1.47 -31.76 -10.83
N VAL A 23 -1.85 -32.40 -9.73
CA VAL A 23 -2.36 -31.71 -8.55
C VAL A 23 -1.14 -31.06 -7.94
N ILE A 24 -0.82 -29.85 -8.41
CA ILE A 24 0.09 -28.99 -7.69
C ILE A 24 -0.66 -28.63 -6.40
N GLU A 25 -0.34 -29.32 -5.31
CA GLU A 25 -0.77 -28.89 -3.97
C GLU A 25 -0.08 -27.56 -3.68
N TYR A 26 -0.87 -26.49 -3.73
CA TYR A 26 -0.44 -25.17 -3.34
C TYR A 26 -0.68 -25.04 -1.83
N GLU A 27 0.39 -25.04 -1.03
CA GLU A 27 0.27 -24.62 0.38
C GLU A 27 -0.14 -23.15 0.43
N PHE A 28 -1.32 -22.92 1.00
CA PHE A 28 -1.88 -21.60 1.23
C PHE A 28 -1.94 -21.37 2.74
N PRO A 29 -1.60 -20.16 3.23
CA PRO A 29 -1.17 -18.97 2.49
C PRO A 29 0.33 -19.00 2.12
N ARG A 30 0.68 -18.53 0.91
CA ARG A 30 2.09 -18.27 0.51
C ARG A 30 2.60 -16.94 1.07
N GLU A 31 2.52 -16.77 2.39
CA GLU A 31 3.05 -15.58 3.04
C GLU A 31 4.56 -15.68 3.22
N ASN A 32 5.26 -14.65 2.74
CA ASN A 32 6.62 -14.39 3.14
C ASN A 32 6.82 -12.88 3.31
N PRO A 33 6.58 -12.36 4.53
CA PRO A 33 6.76 -10.94 4.82
C PRO A 33 8.18 -10.44 4.53
N ALA A 34 9.20 -11.30 4.63
CA ALA A 34 10.59 -10.95 4.32
C ALA A 34 10.83 -10.71 2.82
N ASP A 35 10.05 -11.37 1.96
CA ASP A 35 10.07 -11.17 0.51
C ASP A 35 9.07 -10.09 0.02
N GLY A 36 8.37 -9.45 0.96
CA GLY A 36 7.36 -8.42 0.68
C GLY A 36 5.98 -8.98 0.31
N LEU A 37 5.70 -10.25 0.66
CA LEU A 37 4.44 -10.93 0.45
C LEU A 37 3.71 -11.12 1.80
N SER A 38 2.84 -10.17 2.14
CA SER A 38 1.98 -10.23 3.33
C SER A 38 0.54 -9.91 2.94
N TYR A 39 -0.39 -10.86 3.12
CA TYR A 39 -1.80 -10.63 2.78
C TYR A 39 -2.43 -9.61 3.72
N GLU A 40 -2.11 -9.68 5.00
CA GLU A 40 -2.58 -8.74 6.02
C GLU A 40 -2.20 -7.29 5.67
N LEU A 41 -0.94 -7.06 5.29
CA LEU A 41 -0.49 -5.75 4.82
C LEU A 41 -1.21 -5.35 3.53
N ASN A 42 -1.29 -6.23 2.55
CA ASN A 42 -1.90 -5.94 1.26
C ASN A 42 -3.40 -5.58 1.41
N TRP A 43 -4.14 -6.29 2.25
CA TRP A 43 -5.53 -5.94 2.57
C TRP A 43 -5.64 -4.61 3.31
N SER A 44 -4.69 -4.31 4.20
CA SER A 44 -4.66 -3.01 4.86
C SER A 44 -4.40 -1.86 3.88
N LEU A 45 -3.61 -2.09 2.82
CA LEU A 45 -3.35 -1.10 1.76
C LEU A 45 -4.57 -0.86 0.87
N CYS A 46 -5.38 -1.90 0.61
CA CYS A 46 -6.62 -1.77 -0.15
C CYS A 46 -7.61 -0.80 0.51
N ARG A 47 -7.59 -0.65 1.85
CA ARG A 47 -8.41 0.36 2.56
C ARG A 47 -8.01 1.79 2.21
N PHE A 48 -6.77 2.02 1.79
CA PHE A 48 -6.29 3.31 1.28
C PHE A 48 -6.56 3.49 -0.22
N GLY A 49 -7.21 2.53 -0.86
CA GLY A 49 -7.45 2.50 -2.31
C GLY A 49 -6.21 2.10 -3.12
N VAL A 50 -5.14 1.63 -2.45
CA VAL A 50 -3.94 1.12 -3.11
C VAL A 50 -4.08 -0.39 -3.22
N VAL A 51 -4.13 -0.91 -4.45
CA VAL A 51 -4.20 -2.36 -4.70
C VAL A 51 -2.79 -2.85 -5.06
N PRO A 52 -2.02 -3.37 -4.10
CA PRO A 52 -0.64 -3.77 -4.35
C PRO A 52 -0.59 -5.04 -5.20
N GLN A 53 0.03 -4.94 -6.37
CA GLN A 53 0.32 -6.09 -7.24
C GLN A 53 1.76 -6.57 -7.14
N GLY A 54 2.66 -5.78 -6.54
CA GLY A 54 4.08 -6.13 -6.32
C GLY A 54 4.43 -6.29 -4.84
N LYS A 55 5.70 -6.05 -4.51
CA LYS A 55 6.21 -6.22 -3.13
C LYS A 55 5.83 -5.07 -2.22
N SER A 56 5.49 -5.38 -0.97
CA SER A 56 5.15 -4.41 0.07
C SER A 56 5.90 -4.76 1.35
N PHE A 57 6.66 -3.81 1.88
CA PHE A 57 7.41 -3.97 3.13
C PHE A 57 6.88 -3.03 4.20
N ARG A 58 6.63 -3.54 5.39
CA ARG A 58 6.12 -2.76 6.53
C ARG A 58 7.20 -2.55 7.58
N ASN A 59 7.35 -1.32 8.05
CA ASN A 59 8.18 -0.93 9.19
C ASN A 59 9.62 -1.46 9.11
N LEU A 60 10.20 -1.47 7.90
CA LEU A 60 11.61 -1.80 7.70
C LEU A 60 12.49 -0.94 8.59
N LYS A 61 13.56 -1.53 9.11
CA LYS A 61 14.52 -0.82 9.95
C LYS A 61 15.28 0.22 9.12
N ALA A 62 15.74 1.28 9.76
CA ALA A 62 16.53 2.32 9.10
C ALA A 62 17.75 1.75 8.32
N ALA A 63 18.41 0.72 8.85
CA ALA A 63 19.51 0.03 8.17
C ALA A 63 19.07 -0.69 6.88
N GLU A 64 17.87 -1.25 6.84
CA GLU A 64 17.31 -1.94 5.66
C GLU A 64 16.88 -0.92 4.60
N LEU A 65 16.23 0.17 5.03
CA LEU A 65 15.86 1.29 4.15
C LEU A 65 17.09 1.96 3.55
N SER A 66 18.14 2.18 4.36
CA SER A 66 19.40 2.73 3.88
C SER A 66 20.10 1.80 2.88
N LYS A 67 20.00 0.48 3.06
CA LYS A 67 20.54 -0.51 2.11
C LYS A 67 19.74 -0.56 0.81
N ALA A 68 18.42 -0.36 0.88
CA ALA A 68 17.56 -0.24 -0.29
C ALA A 68 17.88 1.03 -1.11
N GLY A 69 18.53 2.02 -0.51
CA GLY A 69 19.10 3.18 -1.19
C GLY A 69 18.04 4.21 -1.61
N GLY A 70 18.24 4.81 -2.79
CA GLY A 70 17.36 5.84 -3.35
C GLY A 70 17.83 7.26 -3.08
N SER A 71 17.35 8.19 -3.92
CA SER A 71 17.58 9.62 -3.76
C SER A 71 16.29 10.31 -3.33
N LEU A 72 16.46 11.42 -2.61
CA LEU A 72 15.36 12.23 -2.11
C LEU A 72 15.51 13.64 -2.63
N LYS A 73 14.56 14.10 -3.45
CA LYS A 73 14.41 15.53 -3.73
C LYS A 73 13.76 16.18 -2.51
N LYS A 74 14.26 17.35 -2.12
CA LYS A 74 13.80 18.12 -0.95
C LYS A 74 13.20 19.47 -1.31
N ASP A 75 13.03 19.73 -2.60
CA ASP A 75 12.42 20.95 -3.12
C ASP A 75 11.03 21.15 -2.50
N ALA A 76 10.67 22.41 -2.22
CA ALA A 76 9.35 22.71 -1.70
C ALA A 76 8.27 22.32 -2.74
N PRO A 77 7.36 21.39 -2.41
CA PRO A 77 6.31 21.00 -3.34
C PRO A 77 5.30 22.12 -3.50
N LYS A 78 4.73 22.24 -4.70
CA LYS A 78 3.62 23.15 -4.96
C LYS A 78 2.34 22.58 -4.33
N SER A 79 1.64 23.37 -3.53
CA SER A 79 0.31 22.98 -3.03
C SER A 79 -0.70 23.05 -4.18
N VAL A 80 -1.39 21.95 -4.42
CA VAL A 80 -2.41 21.82 -5.47
C VAL A 80 -3.74 21.42 -4.83
N ALA A 81 -4.86 21.88 -5.41
CA ALA A 81 -6.18 21.47 -4.98
C ALA A 81 -6.39 19.97 -5.21
N TRP A 82 -7.12 19.33 -4.31
CA TRP A 82 -7.45 17.91 -4.45
C TRP A 82 -8.32 17.66 -5.68
N SER A 83 -7.97 16.63 -6.45
CA SER A 83 -8.73 16.11 -7.60
C SER A 83 -8.84 14.60 -7.47
N LYS A 84 -10.03 14.08 -7.80
CA LYS A 84 -10.31 12.64 -7.77
C LYS A 84 -9.52 11.89 -8.86
N GLU A 85 -9.33 12.54 -9.99
CA GLU A 85 -8.57 12.02 -11.13
C GLU A 85 -7.11 11.78 -10.74
N LEU A 86 -6.48 12.81 -10.15
CA LEU A 86 -5.10 12.72 -9.67
C LEU A 86 -4.94 11.71 -8.53
N GLU A 87 -5.89 11.64 -7.59
CA GLU A 87 -5.90 10.62 -6.53
C GLU A 87 -5.94 9.20 -7.12
N THR A 88 -6.77 8.97 -8.14
CA THR A 88 -6.92 7.66 -8.78
C THR A 88 -5.66 7.27 -9.53
N GLU A 89 -5.07 8.20 -10.28
CA GLU A 89 -3.80 7.99 -10.98
C GLU A 89 -2.68 7.65 -9.98
N PHE A 90 -2.58 8.42 -8.89
CA PHE A 90 -1.60 8.22 -7.83
C PHE A 90 -1.71 6.82 -7.22
N LYS A 91 -2.92 6.43 -6.80
CA LYS A 91 -3.16 5.13 -6.15
C LYS A 91 -2.90 3.97 -7.10
N THR A 92 -3.23 4.13 -8.37
CA THR A 92 -2.95 3.15 -9.42
C THR A 92 -1.45 2.98 -9.63
N ALA A 93 -0.70 4.08 -9.75
CA ALA A 93 0.75 4.05 -9.90
C ALA A 93 1.43 3.40 -8.68
N LEU A 94 0.96 3.71 -7.47
CA LEU A 94 1.46 3.09 -6.24
C LEU A 94 1.11 1.60 -6.18
N GLY A 95 0.02 1.15 -6.80
CA GLY A 95 -0.43 -0.26 -6.86
C GLY A 95 0.22 -1.13 -7.95
N ALA A 96 0.95 -0.54 -8.90
CA ALA A 96 1.44 -1.23 -10.10
C ALA A 96 2.32 -2.48 -9.85
N GLU A 97 2.18 -3.53 -10.67
CA GLU A 97 2.83 -4.85 -10.51
C GLU A 97 4.34 -4.84 -10.17
N LYS A 98 5.12 -3.94 -10.77
CA LYS A 98 6.58 -3.87 -10.57
C LYS A 98 7.03 -2.89 -9.49
N ALA A 99 6.11 -2.13 -8.91
CA ALA A 99 6.46 -1.22 -7.83
C ALA A 99 6.82 -2.00 -6.57
N THR A 100 7.80 -1.49 -5.83
CA THR A 100 8.08 -1.91 -4.45
C THR A 100 7.58 -0.82 -3.54
N ARG A 101 6.80 -1.16 -2.51
CA ARG A 101 6.33 -0.18 -1.53
C ARG A 101 6.99 -0.37 -0.19
N TYR A 102 7.18 0.75 0.47
CA TYR A 102 7.62 0.86 1.84
C TYR A 102 6.49 1.52 2.62
N VAL A 103 6.02 0.81 3.64
CA VAL A 103 4.97 1.25 4.54
C VAL A 103 5.62 1.53 5.88
N GLN A 104 5.41 2.72 6.41
CA GLN A 104 5.92 3.13 7.72
C GLN A 104 4.75 3.59 8.58
N ASP A 105 4.54 2.90 9.69
CA ASP A 105 3.57 3.25 10.71
C ASP A 105 4.25 4.05 11.81
N CYS A 106 3.63 5.15 12.17
CA CYS A 106 4.04 5.99 13.28
C CYS A 106 2.82 6.59 13.97
N ALA A 107 3.04 7.43 14.98
CA ALA A 107 1.98 8.18 15.60
C ALA A 107 2.46 9.60 15.91
N LEU A 108 1.51 10.52 15.82
CA LEU A 108 1.65 11.91 16.23
C LEU A 108 1.12 12.06 17.65
N GLY A 109 1.88 12.74 18.50
CA GLY A 109 1.58 12.90 19.92
C GLY A 109 2.46 12.01 20.80
N ALA A 110 2.93 12.57 21.92
CA ALA A 110 3.84 11.89 22.83
C ALA A 110 3.14 10.97 23.85
N LEU A 111 1.83 11.17 24.07
CA LEU A 111 1.05 10.43 25.06
C LEU A 111 0.21 9.35 24.36
N ALA A 112 0.44 8.09 24.71
CA ALA A 112 -0.25 6.95 24.10
C ALA A 112 -1.79 7.00 24.18
N ALA A 113 -2.36 7.71 25.17
CA ALA A 113 -3.81 7.87 25.29
C ALA A 113 -4.41 8.73 24.16
N ASN A 114 -3.63 9.66 23.61
CA ASN A 114 -4.09 10.68 22.66
C ASN A 114 -3.30 10.65 21.36
N GLU A 115 -2.53 9.59 21.13
CA GLU A 115 -1.72 9.48 19.93
C GLU A 115 -2.61 9.30 18.71
N VAL A 116 -2.22 9.94 17.61
CA VAL A 116 -2.92 9.86 16.34
C VAL A 116 -2.07 8.98 15.43
N PRO A 117 -2.53 7.76 15.09
CA PRO A 117 -1.74 6.84 14.29
C PRO A 117 -1.72 7.31 12.83
N VAL A 118 -0.51 7.36 12.27
CA VAL A 118 -0.24 7.82 10.90
C VAL A 118 0.49 6.73 10.14
N ARG A 119 0.00 6.44 8.92
CA ARG A 119 0.64 5.49 8.01
C ARG A 119 1.16 6.19 6.78
N MET A 120 2.45 6.05 6.51
CA MET A 120 3.03 6.41 5.22
C MET A 120 3.07 5.21 4.29
N ILE A 121 2.73 5.41 3.02
CA ILE A 121 2.89 4.44 1.93
C ILE A 121 3.71 5.12 0.83
N THR A 122 4.84 4.53 0.44
CA THR A 122 5.69 5.13 -0.58
C THR A 122 6.43 4.14 -1.46
N ASP A 123 6.78 4.56 -2.67
CA ASP A 123 7.67 3.86 -3.60
C ASP A 123 9.17 4.08 -3.31
N SER A 124 9.53 5.11 -2.52
CA SER A 124 10.91 5.52 -2.29
C SER A 124 11.41 5.09 -0.90
N PRO A 125 12.46 4.25 -0.82
CA PRO A 125 13.04 3.84 0.46
C PRO A 125 13.66 5.02 1.22
N ALA A 126 14.22 5.99 0.49
CA ALA A 126 14.75 7.22 1.08
C ALA A 126 13.64 8.08 1.72
N ALA A 127 12.45 8.16 1.10
CA ALA A 127 11.31 8.86 1.67
C ALA A 127 10.76 8.15 2.91
N ALA A 128 10.67 6.82 2.86
CA ALA A 128 10.33 6.02 4.03
C ALA A 128 11.34 6.20 5.18
N LEU A 129 12.64 6.30 4.88
CA LEU A 129 13.68 6.57 5.87
C LEU A 129 13.55 7.98 6.45
N ALA A 130 13.30 8.99 5.62
CA ALA A 130 13.10 10.35 6.10
C ALA A 130 11.88 10.44 7.03
N PHE A 131 10.77 9.81 6.64
CA PHE A 131 9.57 9.72 7.48
C PHE A 131 9.81 8.94 8.78
N HIS A 132 10.59 7.85 8.71
CA HIS A 132 11.00 7.07 9.88
C HIS A 132 11.68 7.91 10.95
N THR A 133 12.41 8.97 10.56
CA THR A 133 13.07 9.91 11.48
C THR A 133 12.15 11.02 11.99
N LEU A 134 11.05 11.32 11.31
CA LEU A 134 10.17 12.45 11.65
C LEU A 134 9.19 12.13 12.78
N CYS A 135 8.78 10.87 12.90
CA CYS A 135 7.74 10.48 13.84
C CYS A 135 8.26 9.48 14.86
N SER A 136 7.76 9.56 16.10
CA SER A 136 8.01 8.57 17.12
C SER A 136 7.48 7.21 16.68
N ARG A 137 8.27 6.15 16.88
CA ARG A 137 7.77 4.78 16.73
C ARG A 137 6.70 4.55 17.80
N THR A 138 5.47 4.44 17.35
CA THR A 138 4.36 3.91 18.15
C THR A 138 4.63 2.46 18.52
N LYS A 139 3.87 1.94 19.48
CA LYS A 139 3.65 0.49 19.59
C LYS A 139 3.27 -0.03 18.19
N ALA A 140 3.92 -1.09 17.74
CA ALA A 140 3.53 -1.75 16.50
C ALA A 140 2.04 -2.13 16.59
N LEU A 141 1.18 -1.38 15.92
CA LEU A 141 -0.25 -1.61 15.98
C LEU A 141 -0.56 -2.88 15.16
N PRO A 142 -1.27 -3.88 15.71
CA PRO A 142 -1.64 -5.07 14.96
C PRO A 142 -2.55 -4.68 13.79
N THR A 143 -2.25 -5.15 12.59
CA THR A 143 -3.20 -5.07 11.47
C THR A 143 -4.21 -6.23 11.64
N PRO A 144 -5.45 -6.17 11.13
CA PRO A 144 -6.11 -5.12 10.36
C PRO A 144 -6.99 -4.16 11.20
N GLU A 145 -6.94 -4.18 12.53
CA GLU A 145 -7.89 -3.46 13.41
C GLU A 145 -7.61 -1.96 13.60
N VAL A 146 -6.53 -1.42 13.05
CA VAL A 146 -6.19 -0.01 13.25
C VAL A 146 -7.12 0.91 12.46
N GLU A 147 -7.96 1.66 13.17
CA GLU A 147 -8.52 2.92 12.67
C GLU A 147 -7.39 3.93 12.58
N LEU A 148 -6.77 4.00 11.40
CA LEU A 148 -5.71 4.97 11.13
C LEU A 148 -6.32 6.37 11.06
N GLY A 149 -5.75 7.30 11.83
CA GLY A 149 -6.27 8.67 11.92
C GLY A 149 -5.87 9.52 10.71
N LEU A 150 -4.66 9.30 10.18
CA LEU A 150 -4.15 9.97 8.98
C LEU A 150 -3.33 9.00 8.13
N SER A 151 -3.23 9.30 6.83
CA SER A 151 -2.28 8.60 5.96
C SER A 151 -1.56 9.52 5.00
N VAL A 152 -0.31 9.20 4.72
CA VAL A 152 0.58 9.91 3.81
C VAL A 152 0.91 8.97 2.65
N LEU A 153 0.56 9.35 1.44
CA LEU A 153 0.91 8.63 0.23
C LEU A 153 1.98 9.44 -0.51
N HIS A 154 3.14 8.85 -0.77
CA HIS A 154 4.24 9.51 -1.46
C HIS A 154 4.71 8.69 -2.66
N ILE A 155 4.81 9.33 -3.82
CA ILE A 155 5.38 8.75 -5.03
C ILE A 155 6.51 9.64 -5.56
N SER A 156 7.66 9.04 -5.86
CA SER A 156 8.85 9.76 -6.31
C SER A 156 8.72 10.39 -7.71
N SER A 157 7.83 9.87 -8.55
CA SER A 157 7.51 10.43 -9.86
C SER A 157 6.15 9.93 -10.32
N LEU A 158 5.30 10.82 -10.84
CA LEU A 158 4.00 10.46 -11.40
C LEU A 158 3.78 11.18 -12.74
N GLY A 159 3.83 10.45 -13.85
CA GLY A 159 3.58 11.01 -15.17
C GLY A 159 4.44 12.25 -15.47
N SER A 160 3.77 13.34 -15.89
CA SER A 160 4.37 14.66 -16.12
C SER A 160 4.26 15.61 -14.92
N HIS A 161 3.80 15.13 -13.77
CA HIS A 161 3.65 15.94 -12.57
C HIS A 161 5.02 16.29 -11.98
N GLY A 162 5.14 17.54 -11.51
CA GLY A 162 6.31 18.02 -10.80
C GLY A 162 6.27 17.63 -9.32
N SER A 163 6.92 18.46 -8.49
CA SER A 163 6.82 18.34 -7.04
C SER A 163 5.53 18.99 -6.55
N GLU A 164 4.56 18.17 -6.14
CA GLU A 164 3.21 18.63 -5.76
C GLU A 164 2.77 17.99 -4.44
N ILE A 165 1.96 18.72 -3.67
CA ILE A 165 1.32 18.22 -2.45
C ILE A 165 -0.17 18.55 -2.49
N MET A 166 -1.02 17.58 -2.16
CA MET A 166 -2.46 17.77 -2.04
C MET A 166 -3.00 17.01 -0.83
N VAL A 167 -4.15 17.47 -0.33
CA VAL A 167 -4.81 16.91 0.84
C VAL A 167 -6.26 16.59 0.49
N ASN A 168 -6.69 15.36 0.75
CA ASN A 168 -8.10 15.00 0.73
C ASN A 168 -8.66 15.17 2.16
N PRO A 169 -9.43 16.24 2.43
CA PRO A 169 -9.92 16.53 3.78
C PRO A 169 -10.93 15.49 4.28
N LYS A 170 -11.64 14.80 3.38
CA LYS A 170 -12.67 13.81 3.76
C LYS A 170 -12.06 12.52 4.28
N THR A 171 -10.96 12.08 3.67
CA THR A 171 -10.29 10.83 3.99
C THR A 171 -9.06 11.03 4.88
N LYS A 172 -8.73 12.29 5.22
CA LYS A 172 -7.53 12.67 5.98
C LYS A 172 -6.24 12.12 5.32
N GLN A 173 -6.21 12.09 3.98
CA GLN A 173 -5.09 11.57 3.18
C GLN A 173 -4.27 12.71 2.60
N ILE A 174 -2.96 12.66 2.80
CA ILE A 174 -1.99 13.59 2.21
C ILE A 174 -1.29 12.87 1.07
N PHE A 175 -1.22 13.49 -0.10
CA PHE A 175 -0.54 12.96 -1.27
C PHE A 175 0.64 13.86 -1.63
N MET A 176 1.81 13.26 -1.79
CA MET A 176 3.04 13.95 -2.18
C MET A 176 3.61 13.31 -3.44
N ILE A 177 3.82 14.13 -4.48
CA ILE A 177 4.41 13.72 -5.75
C ILE A 177 5.80 14.35 -5.86
N GLY A 178 6.77 13.58 -6.30
CA GLY A 178 8.10 14.07 -6.65
C GLY A 178 9.01 14.23 -5.44
N SER A 179 8.91 15.39 -4.80
CA SER A 179 9.80 15.79 -3.71
C SER A 179 9.22 15.45 -2.34
N PHE A 180 10.06 14.89 -1.48
CA PHE A 180 9.74 14.69 -0.08
C PHE A 180 10.34 15.84 0.74
N ASN A 181 9.55 16.90 0.92
CA ASN A 181 9.89 17.98 1.82
C ASN A 181 9.23 17.75 3.19
N ALA A 182 10.06 17.48 4.21
CA ALA A 182 9.59 17.21 5.56
C ALA A 182 8.81 18.38 6.18
N GLY A 183 9.23 19.62 5.92
CA GLY A 183 8.56 20.81 6.45
C GLY A 183 7.14 20.94 5.90
N ALA A 184 6.99 20.85 4.58
CA ALA A 184 5.68 20.88 3.93
C ALA A 184 4.77 19.72 4.38
N LEU A 185 5.35 18.53 4.60
CA LEU A 185 4.60 17.39 5.13
C LEU A 185 4.11 17.66 6.56
N VAL A 186 4.98 18.16 7.45
CA VAL A 186 4.59 18.47 8.84
C VAL A 186 3.52 19.55 8.89
N GLU A 187 3.61 20.57 8.04
CA GLU A 187 2.59 21.62 7.93
C GLU A 187 1.22 21.03 7.57
N LYS A 188 1.15 20.15 6.56
CA LYS A 188 -0.10 19.47 6.17
C LYS A 188 -0.57 18.44 7.18
N LEU A 189 0.34 17.76 7.86
CA LEU A 189 -0.02 16.86 8.97
C LEU A 189 -0.64 17.66 10.12
N ALA A 190 -0.07 18.81 10.49
CA ALA A 190 -0.64 19.69 11.51
C ALA A 190 -2.07 20.13 11.11
N GLU A 191 -2.24 20.63 9.89
CA GLU A 191 -3.54 21.06 9.35
C GLU A 191 -4.60 19.95 9.47
N VAL A 192 -4.31 18.74 8.99
CA VAL A 192 -5.27 17.62 8.94
C VAL A 192 -5.45 16.94 10.31
N SER A 193 -4.43 16.98 11.17
CA SER A 193 -4.48 16.32 12.47
C SER A 193 -5.31 17.07 13.51
N THR A 194 -5.58 18.37 13.29
CA THR A 194 -6.36 19.23 14.17
C THR A 194 -7.66 18.57 14.62
N ASP A 195 -8.48 18.12 13.66
CA ASP A 195 -9.77 17.48 13.95
C ASP A 195 -9.60 16.17 14.72
N SER A 196 -8.55 15.40 14.41
CA SER A 196 -8.27 14.12 15.06
C SER A 196 -7.83 14.28 16.51
N PHE A 197 -7.15 15.38 16.85
CA PHE A 197 -6.83 15.74 18.23
C PHE A 197 -8.05 16.27 18.99
N LEU A 198 -8.88 17.09 18.35
CA LEU A 198 -10.11 17.62 18.95
C LEU A 198 -11.11 16.48 19.27
N GLU A 199 -11.26 15.50 18.38
CA GLU A 199 -12.05 14.27 18.63
C GLU A 199 -11.58 13.50 19.88
N ARG A 200 -10.29 13.65 20.24
CA ARG A 200 -9.66 13.03 21.43
C ARG A 200 -9.64 13.95 22.65
N GLY A 201 -10.30 15.10 22.58
CA GLY A 201 -10.33 16.09 23.66
C GLY A 201 -9.00 16.80 23.90
N VAL A 202 -8.10 16.81 22.91
CA VAL A 202 -6.82 17.52 22.96
C VAL A 202 -6.89 18.77 22.09
N LEU A 203 -6.50 19.91 22.67
CA LEU A 203 -6.37 21.15 21.92
C LEU A 203 -4.98 21.19 21.25
N PRO A 204 -4.90 21.18 19.90
CA PRO A 204 -3.64 21.37 19.20
C PRO A 204 -3.16 22.82 19.38
N LEU A 205 -1.87 23.01 19.64
CA LEU A 205 -1.21 24.30 19.84
C LEU A 205 -0.28 24.64 18.68
#